data_AF-A0A1H2EEK1-F1
#
_entry.id   AF-A0A1H2EEK1-F1
#
_cell.length_a   1.000
_cell.length_b   1.000
_cell.length_c   1.000
_cell.angle_alpha   90.00
_cell.angle_beta   90.00
_cell.angle_gamma   90.00
#
_symmetry.space_group_name_H-M   'P 1'
#
loop_
_entity.id
_entity.type
_entity.pdbx_description
1 polymer ?
#
loop_
_entity_poly.entity_id
_entity_poly.type
_entity_poly.pdbx_seq_one_letter_code
_entity_poly.pdbx_strand_id
1 'polypeptide(L)'
;MVYKWPKSVQSHHWQRIAAALSRLQPARCLLCDGPADTRHALCSGCQDDLPWLATPCSVCALPLPAADLTCPRCLRRAPAFARVEAPWHYAFPLDTLIKRFKHQGDWPLGRLLAALLGEHLQHAWLEGLPRPDLLLPVPLSARRLRQRGFNQSALLARWLGAALQLPQHEHWLLRVQDTPAQQGLDAAARRRNLRGAFAVAAGAALAGRHIALVDDVLTTGATAEALARLLRGAGAARVDVYCLARTPAPD
;
A
#
# COMPACT_ATOMS: atom_id res chain seq x y z
N MET A 1 34.41 -52.69 -18.69
CA MET A 1 34.77 -52.40 -17.28
C MET A 1 34.14 -51.07 -16.91
N VAL A 2 33.20 -51.09 -15.97
CA VAL A 2 32.44 -49.93 -15.49
C VAL A 2 33.32 -49.15 -14.52
N TYR A 3 33.66 -47.90 -14.86
CA TYR A 3 34.37 -47.02 -13.93
C TYR A 3 33.44 -46.63 -12.78
N LYS A 4 33.69 -47.19 -11.59
CA LYS A 4 33.08 -46.77 -10.33
C LYS A 4 33.71 -45.43 -9.89
N TRP A 5 32.88 -44.40 -9.75
CA TRP A 5 33.28 -43.14 -9.15
C TRP A 5 33.40 -43.29 -7.62
N PRO A 6 34.49 -42.81 -6.97
CA PRO A 6 34.60 -42.84 -5.52
C PRO A 6 33.58 -41.88 -4.88
N LYS A 7 32.84 -42.37 -3.88
CA LYS A 7 32.08 -41.52 -2.98
C LYS A 7 33.07 -40.80 -2.04
N SER A 8 32.71 -39.57 -1.70
CA SER A 8 33.23 -38.70 -0.63
C SER A 8 34.63 -38.10 -0.76
N VAL A 9 34.67 -36.88 -1.30
CA VAL A 9 35.29 -35.74 -0.58
C VAL A 9 34.28 -34.59 -0.60
N GLN A 10 33.75 -34.30 0.60
CA GLN A 10 32.87 -33.17 0.87
C GLN A 10 33.59 -31.86 0.51
N SER A 11 32.94 -30.98 -0.24
CA SER A 11 33.46 -29.64 -0.49
C SER A 11 32.52 -28.58 0.06
N HIS A 12 32.44 -28.52 1.39
CA HIS A 12 31.94 -27.34 2.12
C HIS A 12 32.64 -26.04 1.67
N HIS A 13 33.81 -26.15 1.03
CA HIS A 13 34.57 -25.04 0.45
C HIS A 13 33.89 -24.41 -0.78
N TRP A 14 33.34 -25.20 -1.71
CA TRP A 14 32.64 -24.68 -2.90
C TRP A 14 31.31 -24.01 -2.54
N GLN A 15 30.57 -24.57 -1.57
CA GLN A 15 29.34 -23.96 -1.05
C GLN A 15 29.61 -22.63 -0.33
N ARG A 16 30.74 -22.52 0.39
CA ARG A 16 31.16 -21.28 1.08
C ARG A 16 31.69 -20.22 0.12
N ILE A 17 32.42 -20.61 -0.93
CA ILE A 17 32.86 -19.70 -2.01
C ILE A 17 31.67 -19.23 -2.83
N ALA A 18 30.74 -20.10 -3.20
CA ALA A 18 29.49 -19.72 -3.88
C ALA A 18 28.66 -18.76 -3.02
N ALA A 19 28.47 -19.06 -1.72
CA ALA A 19 27.77 -18.16 -0.80
C ALA A 19 28.49 -16.83 -0.54
N ALA A 20 29.83 -16.80 -0.59
CA ALA A 20 30.63 -15.59 -0.48
C ALA A 20 30.60 -14.75 -1.78
N LEU A 21 30.58 -15.39 -2.95
CA LEU A 21 30.45 -14.73 -4.26
C LEU A 21 29.02 -14.23 -4.50
N SER A 22 27.99 -14.94 -4.02
CA SER A 22 26.60 -14.44 -4.00
C SER A 22 26.42 -13.19 -3.13
N ARG A 23 27.32 -12.94 -2.17
CA ARG A 23 27.34 -11.71 -1.34
C ARG A 23 28.08 -10.55 -2.00
N LEU A 24 28.84 -10.80 -3.08
CA LEU A 24 29.58 -9.79 -3.84
C LEU A 24 28.83 -9.33 -5.09
N GLN A 25 27.74 -10.00 -5.45
CA GLN A 25 26.90 -9.57 -6.55
C GLN A 25 25.94 -8.51 -6.02
N PRO A 26 25.96 -7.27 -6.55
CA PRO A 26 25.01 -6.24 -6.15
C PRO A 26 23.60 -6.79 -6.33
N ALA A 27 22.71 -6.47 -5.39
CA ALA A 27 21.30 -6.82 -5.52
C ALA A 27 20.81 -6.39 -6.91
N ARG A 28 19.93 -7.17 -7.52
CA ARG A 28 19.38 -6.82 -8.84
C ARG A 28 18.17 -5.91 -8.66
N CYS A 29 18.02 -4.94 -9.54
CA CYS A 29 16.85 -4.09 -9.61
C CYS A 29 15.61 -4.94 -9.94
N LEU A 30 14.55 -4.84 -9.13
CA LEU A 30 13.32 -5.61 -9.33
C LEU A 30 12.52 -5.19 -10.58
N LEU A 31 12.88 -4.08 -11.22
CA LEU A 31 12.21 -3.54 -12.40
C LEU A 31 12.95 -3.93 -13.70
N CYS A 32 14.22 -3.53 -13.82
CA CYS A 32 15.00 -3.71 -15.06
C CYS A 32 16.00 -4.87 -15.01
N ASP A 33 16.14 -5.54 -13.85
CA ASP A 33 17.10 -6.63 -13.62
C ASP A 33 18.59 -6.22 -13.76
N GLY A 34 18.86 -4.91 -13.89
CA GLY A 34 20.20 -4.34 -13.82
C GLY A 34 20.75 -4.30 -12.37
N PRO A 35 21.98 -3.80 -12.16
CA PRO A 35 22.53 -3.60 -10.82
C PRO A 35 21.68 -2.60 -10.03
N ALA A 36 21.26 -2.96 -8.81
CA ALA A 36 20.68 -2.01 -7.86
C ALA A 36 21.81 -1.23 -7.18
N ASP A 37 21.62 0.08 -7.09
CA ASP A 37 22.54 1.05 -6.49
C ASP A 37 21.87 1.87 -5.37
N THR A 38 20.59 1.60 -5.07
CA THR A 38 19.87 2.21 -3.95
C THR A 38 19.91 1.32 -2.71
N ARG A 39 19.41 1.82 -1.58
CA ARG A 39 19.21 1.01 -0.37
C ARG A 39 18.16 -0.11 -0.53
N HIS A 40 17.36 -0.03 -1.58
CA HIS A 40 16.35 -1.02 -1.92
C HIS A 40 16.79 -1.85 -3.13
N ALA A 41 16.04 -2.90 -3.45
CA ALA A 41 16.25 -3.69 -4.67
C ALA A 41 15.75 -2.94 -5.92
N LEU A 42 16.26 -1.72 -6.14
CA LEU A 42 15.92 -0.81 -7.23
C LEU A 42 17.20 -0.08 -7.67
N CYS A 43 17.34 0.18 -8.96
CA CYS A 43 18.36 1.14 -9.43
C CYS A 43 17.79 2.56 -9.46
N SER A 44 18.67 3.56 -9.37
CA SER A 44 18.38 4.98 -9.42
C SER A 44 17.49 5.35 -10.62
N GLY A 45 17.86 4.93 -11.84
CA GLY A 45 17.05 5.19 -13.04
C GLY A 45 15.62 4.65 -12.94
N CYS A 46 15.43 3.43 -12.43
CA CYS A 46 14.08 2.88 -12.22
C CYS A 46 13.31 3.56 -11.08
N GLN A 47 14.01 4.14 -10.10
CA GLN A 47 13.38 4.95 -9.05
C GLN A 47 12.91 6.30 -9.58
N ASP A 48 13.71 6.92 -10.43
CA ASP A 48 13.41 8.21 -11.07
C ASP A 48 12.24 8.07 -12.07
N ASP A 49 12.14 6.93 -12.74
CA ASP A 49 11.03 6.59 -13.64
C ASP A 49 9.70 6.29 -12.93
N LEU A 50 9.69 6.17 -11.58
CA LEU A 50 8.44 6.01 -10.86
C LEU A 50 7.58 7.29 -11.01
N PRO A 51 6.26 7.17 -11.17
CA PRO A 51 5.41 8.30 -11.47
C PRO A 51 5.06 9.09 -10.20
N TRP A 52 6.04 9.79 -9.63
CA TRP A 52 5.93 10.57 -8.40
C TRP A 52 4.86 11.65 -8.52
N LEU A 53 4.04 11.77 -7.47
CA LEU A 53 2.94 12.72 -7.39
C LEU A 53 3.43 14.03 -6.76
N ALA A 54 3.82 14.99 -7.60
CA ALA A 54 4.41 16.25 -7.15
C ALA A 54 3.40 17.23 -6.54
N THR A 55 2.18 17.28 -7.09
CA THR A 55 1.17 18.30 -6.74
C THR A 55 -0.17 17.66 -6.35
N PRO A 56 -0.22 16.91 -5.23
CA PRO A 56 -1.46 16.31 -4.74
C PRO A 56 -2.41 17.35 -4.13
N CYS A 57 -3.71 17.13 -4.31
CA CYS A 57 -4.73 17.77 -3.49
C CYS A 57 -4.44 17.52 -2.01
N SER A 58 -4.42 18.58 -1.20
CA SER A 58 -4.07 18.54 0.23
C SER A 58 -4.93 17.63 1.11
N VAL A 59 -6.07 17.16 0.58
CA VAL A 59 -7.02 16.28 1.28
C VAL A 59 -7.07 14.88 0.67
N CYS A 60 -7.30 14.76 -0.64
CA CYS A 60 -7.57 13.45 -1.28
C CYS A 60 -6.47 12.97 -2.23
N ALA A 61 -5.34 13.67 -2.25
CA ALA A 61 -4.22 13.45 -3.15
C ALA A 61 -4.55 13.47 -4.65
N LEU A 62 -5.75 13.88 -5.07
CA LEU A 62 -6.06 14.05 -6.49
C LEU A 62 -4.99 14.95 -7.13
N PRO A 63 -4.35 14.56 -8.25
CA PRO A 63 -3.34 15.40 -8.88
C PRO A 63 -3.94 16.74 -9.33
N LEU A 64 -3.22 17.83 -9.07
CA LEU A 64 -3.63 19.20 -9.39
C LEU A 64 -2.52 19.92 -10.15
N PRO A 65 -2.82 21.06 -10.82
CA PRO A 65 -1.82 21.83 -11.56
C PRO A 65 -0.74 22.49 -10.67
N ALA A 66 -0.99 22.65 -9.37
CA ALA A 66 -0.08 23.29 -8.43
C ALA A 66 -0.20 22.66 -7.03
N ALA A 67 0.85 22.83 -6.23
CA ALA A 67 0.91 22.40 -4.83
C ALA A 67 -0.04 23.20 -3.93
N ASP A 68 -0.28 22.69 -2.72
CA ASP A 68 -1.08 23.33 -1.66
C ASP A 68 -2.53 23.69 -2.02
N LEU A 69 -3.04 23.07 -3.09
CA LEU A 69 -4.42 23.26 -3.52
C LEU A 69 -5.34 22.17 -2.94
N THR A 70 -6.59 22.56 -2.70
CA THR A 70 -7.68 21.62 -2.45
C THR A 70 -8.56 21.52 -3.69
N CYS A 71 -8.82 20.30 -4.17
CA CYS A 71 -9.61 20.10 -5.38
C CYS A 71 -11.08 20.52 -5.19
N PRO A 72 -11.82 20.87 -6.27
CA PRO A 72 -13.22 21.32 -6.17
C PRO A 72 -14.16 20.33 -5.50
N ARG A 73 -13.84 19.02 -5.53
CA ARG A 73 -14.63 18.00 -4.84
C ARG A 73 -14.48 18.11 -3.32
N CYS A 74 -13.25 18.25 -2.83
CA CYS A 74 -12.97 18.38 -1.40
C CYS A 74 -13.44 19.72 -0.85
N LEU A 75 -13.32 20.81 -1.63
CA LEU A 75 -13.86 22.12 -1.26
C LEU A 75 -15.38 22.09 -1.11
N ARG A 76 -16.10 21.48 -2.07
CA ARG A 76 -17.57 21.37 -2.01
C ARG A 76 -18.07 20.47 -0.88
N ARG A 77 -17.34 19.40 -0.59
CA ARG A 77 -17.69 18.45 0.46
C ARG A 77 -16.43 17.80 1.01
N ALA A 78 -16.06 18.19 2.21
CA ALA A 78 -15.00 17.54 2.95
C ALA A 78 -15.32 16.03 3.11
N PRO A 79 -14.35 15.14 2.81
CA PRO A 79 -14.48 13.73 3.15
C PRO A 79 -14.42 13.51 4.66
N ALA A 80 -14.80 12.31 5.10
CA ALA A 80 -14.73 11.93 6.51
C ALA A 80 -13.30 11.56 6.98
N PHE A 81 -12.39 11.30 6.04
CA PHE A 81 -10.95 11.25 6.31
C PHE A 81 -10.36 12.65 6.21
N ALA A 82 -9.29 12.93 6.96
CA ALA A 82 -8.63 14.23 6.98
C ALA A 82 -7.63 14.39 5.84
N ARG A 83 -6.85 13.35 5.52
CA ARG A 83 -5.81 13.42 4.49
C ARG A 83 -5.51 12.07 3.85
N VAL A 84 -5.08 12.10 2.60
CA VAL A 84 -4.51 10.97 1.86
C VAL A 84 -3.03 11.23 1.63
N GLU A 85 -2.19 10.27 2.00
CA GLU A 85 -0.78 10.21 1.59
C GLU A 85 -0.62 9.15 0.50
N ALA A 86 -0.17 9.60 -0.67
CA ALA A 86 0.11 8.77 -1.82
C ALA A 86 1.31 9.36 -2.58
N PRO A 87 2.49 8.70 -2.57
CA PRO A 87 3.67 9.23 -3.25
C PRO A 87 3.58 9.18 -4.77
N TRP A 88 2.67 8.40 -5.34
CA TRP A 88 2.63 8.16 -6.79
C TRP A 88 1.27 8.35 -7.44
N HIS A 89 1.31 8.66 -8.73
CA HIS A 89 0.21 8.44 -9.65
C HIS A 89 0.06 6.95 -9.95
N TYR A 90 -1.18 6.51 -10.15
CA TYR A 90 -1.44 5.18 -10.71
C TYR A 90 -1.22 5.19 -12.23
N ALA A 91 0.04 5.09 -12.65
CA ALA A 91 0.50 5.07 -14.04
C ALA A 91 1.66 4.08 -14.23
N PHE A 92 2.06 3.84 -15.47
CA PHE A 92 3.26 3.04 -15.77
C PHE A 92 4.52 3.74 -15.20
N PRO A 93 5.51 2.99 -14.68
CA PRO A 93 5.54 1.53 -14.50
C PRO A 93 4.83 1.02 -13.24
N LEU A 94 4.45 1.91 -12.31
CA LEU A 94 3.91 1.54 -11.00
C LEU A 94 2.63 0.69 -11.08
N ASP A 95 1.73 1.00 -12.01
CA ASP A 95 0.48 0.26 -12.18
C ASP A 95 0.74 -1.24 -12.43
N THR A 96 1.81 -1.56 -13.15
CA THR A 96 2.25 -2.90 -13.48
C THR A 96 2.87 -3.58 -12.26
N LEU A 97 3.67 -2.85 -11.47
CA LEU A 97 4.22 -3.38 -10.21
C LEU A 97 3.12 -3.70 -9.21
N ILE A 98 2.15 -2.79 -9.06
CA ILE A 98 0.99 -2.99 -8.20
C ILE A 98 0.18 -4.19 -8.70
N LYS A 99 -0.06 -4.33 -10.01
CA LYS A 99 -0.75 -5.50 -10.59
C LYS A 99 -0.01 -6.81 -10.31
N ARG A 100 1.32 -6.86 -10.47
CA ARG A 100 2.14 -8.06 -10.20
C ARG A 100 2.10 -8.44 -8.71
N PHE A 101 2.33 -7.46 -7.83
CA PHE A 101 2.15 -7.67 -6.39
C PHE A 101 0.74 -8.18 -6.09
N LYS A 102 -0.27 -7.56 -6.71
CA LYS A 102 -1.67 -7.82 -6.42
C LYS A 102 -2.15 -9.18 -6.90
N HIS A 103 -1.86 -9.54 -8.13
CA HIS A 103 -2.47 -10.67 -8.80
C HIS A 103 -1.54 -11.87 -8.93
N GLN A 104 -0.22 -11.66 -8.88
CA GLN A 104 0.78 -12.71 -9.07
C GLN A 104 1.49 -13.08 -7.76
N GLY A 105 1.16 -12.41 -6.65
CA GLY A 105 1.80 -12.68 -5.36
C GLY A 105 3.28 -12.31 -5.35
N ASP A 106 3.70 -11.34 -6.16
CA ASP A 106 5.08 -10.85 -6.18
C ASP A 106 5.35 -9.99 -4.93
N TRP A 107 5.59 -10.67 -3.80
CA TRP A 107 5.80 -10.04 -2.51
C TRP A 107 7.07 -9.19 -2.43
N PRO A 108 8.19 -9.53 -3.11
CA PRO A 108 9.33 -8.62 -3.22
C PRO A 108 8.93 -7.23 -3.74
N LEU A 109 8.11 -7.15 -4.79
CA LEU A 109 7.58 -5.87 -5.26
C LEU A 109 6.71 -5.18 -4.21
N GLY A 110 5.83 -5.92 -3.54
CA GLY A 110 5.02 -5.36 -2.46
C GLY A 110 5.86 -4.77 -1.31
N ARG A 111 6.95 -5.44 -0.92
CA ARG A 111 7.88 -4.98 0.12
C ARG A 111 8.65 -3.73 -0.32
N LEU A 112 9.14 -3.70 -1.56
CA LEU A 112 9.77 -2.52 -2.14
C LEU A 112 8.83 -1.31 -2.07
N LEU A 113 7.59 -1.47 -2.54
CA LEU A 113 6.59 -0.40 -2.56
C LEU A 113 6.21 0.08 -1.14
N ALA A 114 6.11 -0.84 -0.18
CA ALA A 114 5.87 -0.48 1.22
C ALA A 114 7.06 0.25 1.85
N ALA A 115 8.30 -0.13 1.52
CA ALA A 115 9.49 0.53 2.03
C ALA A 115 9.60 1.97 1.52
N LEU A 116 9.39 2.17 0.22
CA LEU A 116 9.37 3.50 -0.40
C LEU A 116 8.22 4.37 0.14
N LEU A 117 7.02 3.80 0.36
CA LEU A 117 5.92 4.52 1.02
C LEU A 117 6.26 4.87 2.48
N GLY A 118 6.94 3.98 3.20
CA GLY A 118 7.41 4.25 4.56
C GLY A 118 8.36 5.45 4.62
N GLU A 119 9.26 5.57 3.65
CA GLU A 119 10.19 6.69 3.56
C GLU A 119 9.51 8.00 3.20
N HIS A 120 8.55 7.98 2.27
CA HIS A 120 7.66 9.11 1.99
C HIS A 120 6.96 9.59 3.26
N LEU A 121 6.39 8.68 4.05
CA LEU A 121 5.69 9.01 5.29
C LEU A 121 6.62 9.56 6.37
N GLN A 122 7.83 9.00 6.52
CA GLN A 122 8.83 9.52 7.45
C GLN A 122 9.23 10.95 7.08
N HIS A 123 9.44 11.22 5.80
CA HIS A 123 9.72 12.57 5.32
C HIS A 123 8.56 13.52 5.59
N ALA A 124 7.33 13.13 5.25
CA ALA A 124 6.15 13.94 5.50
C ALA A 124 5.95 14.25 7.00
N TRP A 125 6.28 13.32 7.91
CA TRP A 125 6.23 13.57 9.36
C TRP A 125 7.26 14.58 9.83
N LEU A 126 8.46 14.57 9.25
CA LEU A 126 9.48 15.60 9.52
C LEU A 126 9.02 16.98 9.05
N GLU A 127 8.21 17.03 8.00
CA GLU A 127 7.58 18.25 7.49
C GLU A 127 6.28 18.63 8.23
N GLY A 128 5.94 17.93 9.31
CA GLY A 128 4.83 18.28 10.20
C GLY A 128 3.52 17.55 9.95
N LEU A 129 3.49 16.54 9.06
CA LEU A 129 2.34 15.64 8.97
C LEU A 129 2.15 14.91 10.31
N PRO A 130 0.95 14.93 10.92
CA PRO A 130 0.73 14.21 12.17
C PRO A 130 0.86 12.69 11.99
N ARG A 131 1.57 12.07 12.92
CA ARG A 131 1.78 10.62 12.96
C ARG A 131 0.57 9.92 13.60
N PRO A 132 0.01 8.86 12.97
CA PRO A 132 -1.13 8.13 13.51
C PRO A 132 -0.73 7.25 14.69
N ASP A 133 -1.70 6.88 15.52
CA ASP A 133 -1.53 5.94 16.64
C ASP A 133 -1.43 4.49 16.17
N LEU A 134 -2.11 4.14 15.07
CA LEU A 134 -2.19 2.78 14.55
C LEU A 134 -2.56 2.73 13.07
N LEU A 135 -2.27 1.58 12.45
CA LEU A 135 -2.62 1.25 11.08
C LEU A 135 -3.76 0.23 11.03
N LEU A 136 -4.78 0.51 10.22
CA LEU A 136 -5.84 -0.44 9.88
C LEU A 136 -5.83 -0.73 8.38
N PRO A 137 -5.59 -1.97 7.94
CA PRO A 137 -5.69 -2.30 6.53
C PRO A 137 -7.15 -2.27 6.05
N VAL A 138 -7.37 -1.78 4.83
CA VAL A 138 -8.69 -1.88 4.18
C VAL A 138 -9.05 -3.36 4.01
N PRO A 139 -10.22 -3.83 4.50
CA PRO A 139 -10.57 -5.23 4.43
C PRO A 139 -11.04 -5.64 3.04
N LEU A 140 -10.58 -6.80 2.57
CA LEU A 140 -11.11 -7.44 1.38
C LEU A 140 -12.42 -8.18 1.69
N SER A 141 -13.25 -8.30 0.66
CA SER A 141 -14.43 -9.16 0.72
C SER A 141 -14.03 -10.63 0.69
N ALA A 142 -14.84 -11.51 1.30
CA ALA A 142 -14.51 -12.93 1.43
C ALA A 142 -14.30 -13.60 0.06
N ARG A 143 -15.10 -13.23 -0.96
CA ARG A 143 -14.90 -13.69 -2.34
C ARG A 143 -13.53 -13.29 -2.89
N ARG A 144 -13.12 -12.03 -2.74
CA ARG A 144 -11.82 -11.55 -3.24
C ARG A 144 -10.66 -12.17 -2.48
N LEU A 145 -10.79 -12.36 -1.17
CA LEU A 145 -9.78 -13.02 -0.37
C LEU A 145 -9.57 -14.47 -0.83
N ARG A 146 -10.66 -15.23 -1.07
CA ARG A 146 -10.57 -16.60 -1.62
C ARG A 146 -9.95 -16.65 -3.01
N GLN A 147 -10.33 -15.74 -3.91
CA GLN A 147 -9.78 -15.69 -5.27
C GLN A 147 -8.28 -15.38 -5.30
N ARG A 148 -7.81 -14.60 -4.33
CA ARG A 148 -6.47 -14.03 -4.33
C ARG A 148 -5.51 -14.70 -3.35
N GLY A 149 -6.03 -15.37 -2.32
CA GLY A 149 -5.26 -16.02 -1.25
C GLY A 149 -4.72 -15.07 -0.17
N PHE A 150 -4.77 -13.74 -0.36
CA PHE A 150 -4.25 -12.77 0.60
C PHE A 150 -4.92 -11.38 0.49
N ASN A 151 -4.79 -10.58 1.55
CA ASN A 151 -5.13 -9.16 1.56
C ASN A 151 -3.86 -8.32 1.41
N GLN A 152 -3.68 -7.69 0.25
CA GLN A 152 -2.54 -6.84 -0.03
C GLN A 152 -2.44 -5.63 0.90
N SER A 153 -3.57 -5.07 1.29
CA SER A 153 -3.62 -3.91 2.17
C SER A 153 -3.15 -4.32 3.59
N ALA A 154 -3.43 -5.55 4.00
CA ALA A 154 -2.90 -6.13 5.24
C ALA A 154 -1.38 -6.39 5.16
N LEU A 155 -0.89 -6.93 4.04
CA LEU A 155 0.56 -7.09 3.82
C LEU A 155 1.30 -5.74 3.88
N LEU A 156 0.78 -4.71 3.20
CA LEU A 156 1.31 -3.34 3.24
C LEU A 156 1.29 -2.79 4.66
N ALA A 157 0.16 -2.88 5.38
CA ALA A 157 0.05 -2.40 6.75
C ALA A 157 1.05 -3.07 7.70
N ARG A 158 1.31 -4.37 7.53
CA ARG A 158 2.31 -5.10 8.31
C ARG A 158 3.73 -4.64 8.03
N TRP A 159 4.10 -4.46 6.77
CA TRP A 159 5.44 -3.98 6.41
C TRP A 159 5.66 -2.54 6.83
N LEU A 160 4.67 -1.67 6.64
CA LEU A 160 4.68 -0.28 7.12
C LEU A 160 4.74 -0.22 8.65
N GLY A 161 3.90 -0.98 9.35
CA GLY A 161 3.87 -1.00 10.82
C GLY A 161 5.21 -1.41 11.42
N ALA A 162 5.89 -2.38 10.81
CA ALA A 162 7.25 -2.76 11.21
C ALA A 162 8.27 -1.64 10.96
N ALA A 163 8.29 -1.06 9.76
CA ALA A 163 9.26 -0.01 9.39
C ALA A 163 9.04 1.30 10.15
N LEU A 164 7.79 1.64 10.42
CA LEU A 164 7.37 2.89 11.04
C LEU A 164 7.12 2.77 12.55
N GLN A 165 7.29 1.57 13.11
CA GLN A 165 7.01 1.26 14.52
C GLN A 165 5.59 1.67 14.94
N LEU A 166 4.60 1.31 14.12
CA LEU A 166 3.19 1.58 14.37
C LEU A 166 2.44 0.27 14.65
N PRO A 167 1.60 0.21 15.70
CA PRO A 167 0.66 -0.88 15.91
C PRO A 167 -0.22 -1.11 14.69
N GLN A 168 -0.48 -2.38 14.38
CA GLN A 168 -1.30 -2.77 13.24
C GLN A 168 -2.34 -3.79 13.70
N HIS A 169 -3.60 -3.61 13.29
CA HIS A 169 -4.71 -4.49 13.69
C HIS A 169 -5.49 -4.97 12.47
N GLU A 170 -5.08 -6.11 11.91
CA GLU A 170 -5.66 -6.68 10.68
C GLU A 170 -7.14 -7.06 10.81
N HIS A 171 -7.63 -7.27 12.03
CA HIS A 171 -8.97 -7.81 12.30
C HIS A 171 -9.95 -6.80 12.89
N TRP A 172 -9.55 -5.53 13.07
CA TRP A 172 -10.44 -4.51 13.63
C TRP A 172 -11.43 -3.94 12.61
N LEU A 173 -11.09 -3.97 11.33
CA LEU A 173 -12.00 -3.64 10.24
C LEU A 173 -12.43 -4.90 9.49
N LEU A 174 -13.74 -5.07 9.36
CA LEU A 174 -14.35 -6.23 8.74
C LEU A 174 -15.11 -5.81 7.48
N ARG A 175 -15.07 -6.65 6.44
CA ARG A 175 -15.96 -6.53 5.28
C ARG A 175 -17.06 -7.57 5.40
N VAL A 176 -18.25 -7.14 5.81
CA VAL A 176 -19.38 -8.01 6.17
C VAL A 176 -20.29 -8.35 4.99
N GLN A 177 -20.23 -7.60 3.89
CA GLN A 177 -20.99 -7.89 2.68
C GLN A 177 -20.08 -8.03 1.46
N ASP A 178 -20.35 -9.07 0.66
CA ASP A 178 -19.83 -9.18 -0.70
C ASP A 178 -20.68 -8.29 -1.61
N THR A 179 -20.11 -7.14 -1.98
CA THR A 179 -20.78 -6.18 -2.86
C THR A 179 -20.33 -6.42 -4.31
N PRO A 180 -21.18 -6.21 -5.33
CA PRO A 180 -20.75 -6.16 -6.73
C PRO A 180 -19.52 -5.28 -6.95
N ALA A 181 -18.77 -5.55 -8.02
CA ALA A 181 -17.61 -4.74 -8.38
C ALA A 181 -18.01 -3.27 -8.56
N GLN A 182 -17.19 -2.35 -8.07
CA GLN A 182 -17.46 -0.90 -8.18
C GLN A 182 -17.06 -0.30 -9.54
N GLN A 183 -16.44 -1.10 -10.42
CA GLN A 183 -16.09 -0.73 -11.78
C GLN A 183 -17.38 -0.50 -12.58
N GLY A 184 -17.46 0.59 -13.35
CA GLY A 184 -18.66 0.96 -14.11
C GLY A 184 -19.83 1.57 -13.32
N LEU A 185 -19.80 1.55 -11.98
CA LEU A 185 -20.87 2.18 -11.17
C LEU A 185 -20.70 3.71 -11.10
N ASP A 186 -21.80 4.47 -11.16
CA ASP A 186 -21.78 5.89 -10.86
C ASP A 186 -21.49 6.17 -9.36
N ALA A 187 -21.25 7.42 -9.00
CA ALA A 187 -20.94 7.80 -7.61
C ALA A 187 -22.06 7.48 -6.60
N ALA A 188 -23.34 7.58 -7.00
CA ALA A 188 -24.48 7.27 -6.13
C ALA A 188 -24.66 5.75 -5.95
N ALA A 189 -24.53 4.99 -7.03
CA ALA A 189 -24.52 3.53 -7.04
C ALA A 189 -23.37 2.99 -6.18
N ARG A 190 -22.15 3.54 -6.32
CA ARG A 190 -21.01 3.17 -5.45
C ARG A 190 -21.30 3.43 -3.97
N ARG A 191 -21.91 4.58 -3.62
CA ARG A 191 -22.29 4.89 -2.24
C ARG A 191 -23.32 3.89 -1.70
N ARG A 192 -24.37 3.57 -2.47
CA ARG A 192 -25.37 2.56 -2.08
C ARG A 192 -24.73 1.19 -1.91
N ASN A 193 -23.86 0.81 -2.85
CA ASN A 193 -23.16 -0.47 -2.85
C ASN A 193 -22.27 -0.66 -1.62
N LEU A 194 -21.80 0.42 -0.99
CA LEU A 194 -20.95 0.35 0.21
C LEU A 194 -21.71 0.47 1.54
N ARG A 195 -23.01 0.76 1.53
CA ARG A 195 -23.80 0.88 2.77
C ARG A 195 -23.84 -0.46 3.49
N GLY A 196 -23.48 -0.46 4.77
CA GLY A 196 -23.46 -1.68 5.58
C GLY A 196 -22.42 -2.72 5.15
N ALA A 197 -21.51 -2.38 4.23
CA ALA A 197 -20.51 -3.33 3.72
C ALA A 197 -19.32 -3.52 4.67
N PHE A 198 -19.18 -2.65 5.68
CA PHE A 198 -18.07 -2.66 6.64
C PHE A 198 -18.58 -2.60 8.07
N ALA A 199 -17.82 -3.22 8.98
CA ALA A 199 -18.06 -3.17 10.42
C ALA A 199 -16.74 -3.04 11.19
N VAL A 200 -16.82 -2.53 12.42
CA VAL A 200 -15.73 -2.54 13.39
C VAL A 200 -15.89 -3.77 14.26
N ALA A 201 -14.81 -4.52 14.49
CA ALA A 201 -14.83 -5.69 15.36
C ALA A 201 -15.12 -5.31 16.82
N ALA A 202 -15.81 -6.20 17.53
CA ALA A 202 -16.03 -6.03 18.97
C ALA A 202 -14.67 -5.93 19.70
N GLY A 203 -14.56 -4.96 20.61
CA GLY A 203 -13.33 -4.72 21.38
C GLY A 203 -12.26 -3.88 20.68
N ALA A 204 -12.50 -3.40 19.45
CA ALA A 204 -11.58 -2.45 18.81
C ALA A 204 -11.57 -1.12 19.57
N ALA A 205 -10.41 -0.74 20.10
CA ALA A 205 -10.24 0.46 20.91
C ALA A 205 -9.92 1.68 20.03
N LEU A 206 -10.96 2.24 19.39
CA LEU A 206 -10.82 3.33 18.41
C LEU A 206 -11.00 4.73 19.02
N ALA A 207 -11.62 4.84 20.20
CA ALA A 207 -12.00 6.11 20.79
C ALA A 207 -10.78 7.03 21.01
N GLY A 208 -10.88 8.27 20.51
CA GLY A 208 -9.83 9.29 20.64
C GLY A 208 -8.59 9.08 19.77
N ARG A 209 -8.51 7.99 18.99
CA ARG A 209 -7.31 7.64 18.21
C ARG A 209 -7.23 8.37 16.87
N HIS A 210 -6.02 8.69 16.45
CA HIS A 210 -5.67 8.98 15.06
C HIS A 210 -5.32 7.68 14.35
N ILE A 211 -6.12 7.31 13.36
CA ILE A 211 -5.98 6.05 12.62
C ILE A 211 -5.53 6.35 11.20
N ALA A 212 -4.60 5.58 10.66
CA ALA A 212 -4.36 5.55 9.21
C ALA A 212 -4.91 4.27 8.59
N LEU A 213 -5.81 4.43 7.62
CA LEU A 213 -6.27 3.36 6.74
C LEU A 213 -5.19 3.05 5.71
N VAL A 214 -4.82 1.78 5.54
CA VAL A 214 -3.82 1.37 4.53
C VAL A 214 -4.51 0.70 3.35
N ASP A 215 -4.22 1.13 2.13
CA ASP A 215 -4.73 0.52 0.89
C ASP A 215 -3.66 0.46 -0.22
N ASP A 216 -3.92 -0.25 -1.32
CA ASP A 216 -3.01 -0.26 -2.47
C ASP A 216 -3.18 0.99 -3.35
N VAL A 217 -4.41 1.26 -3.82
CA VAL A 217 -4.69 2.34 -4.77
C VAL A 217 -5.97 3.07 -4.39
N LEU A 218 -5.87 4.39 -4.19
CA LEU A 218 -7.04 5.23 -4.04
C LEU A 218 -7.58 5.66 -5.41
N THR A 219 -8.75 5.14 -5.75
CA THR A 219 -9.53 5.56 -6.92
C THR A 219 -10.46 6.72 -6.52
N THR A 220 -11.77 6.59 -6.69
CA THR A 220 -12.75 7.61 -6.27
C THR A 220 -12.75 7.93 -4.77
N GLY A 221 -12.07 7.14 -3.94
CA GLY A 221 -12.07 7.30 -2.48
C GLY A 221 -13.39 6.92 -1.81
N ALA A 222 -14.33 6.28 -2.52
CA ALA A 222 -15.61 5.87 -1.94
C ALA A 222 -15.45 4.86 -0.78
N THR A 223 -14.54 3.90 -0.94
CA THR A 223 -14.19 2.94 0.13
C THR A 223 -13.59 3.65 1.34
N ALA A 224 -12.59 4.50 1.13
CA ALA A 224 -11.96 5.28 2.19
C ALA A 224 -12.97 6.17 2.92
N GLU A 225 -13.87 6.83 2.19
CA GLU A 225 -14.94 7.64 2.76
C GLU A 225 -15.87 6.82 3.65
N ALA A 226 -16.31 5.64 3.20
CA ALA A 226 -17.20 4.78 3.97
C ALA A 226 -16.53 4.26 5.25
N LEU A 227 -15.27 3.83 5.15
CA LEU A 227 -14.48 3.37 6.30
C LEU A 227 -14.17 4.50 7.28
N ALA A 228 -13.79 5.67 6.79
CA ALA A 228 -13.54 6.83 7.63
C ALA A 228 -14.80 7.24 8.41
N ARG A 229 -15.98 7.29 7.77
CA ARG A 229 -17.24 7.54 8.49
C ARG A 229 -17.54 6.50 9.56
N LEU A 230 -17.32 5.22 9.26
CA LEU A 230 -17.50 4.15 10.22
C LEU A 230 -16.56 4.33 11.44
N LEU A 231 -15.28 4.58 11.20
CA LEU A 231 -14.29 4.79 12.26
C LEU A 231 -14.56 6.05 13.09
N ARG A 232 -14.93 7.17 12.44
CA ARG A 232 -15.32 8.41 13.12
C ARG A 232 -16.58 8.19 13.97
N GLY A 233 -17.56 7.46 13.46
CA GLY A 233 -18.77 7.07 14.20
C GLY A 233 -18.48 6.16 15.39
N ALA A 234 -17.40 5.37 15.32
CA ALA A 234 -16.90 4.55 16.41
C ALA A 234 -15.95 5.29 17.37
N GLY A 235 -15.81 6.61 17.25
CA GLY A 235 -15.09 7.46 18.19
C GLY A 235 -13.65 7.83 17.80
N ALA A 236 -13.17 7.48 16.60
CA ALA A 236 -11.86 7.91 16.14
C ALA A 236 -11.77 9.44 16.05
N ALA A 237 -10.67 10.02 16.55
CA ALA A 237 -10.44 11.47 16.55
C ALA A 237 -9.99 11.99 15.18
N ARG A 238 -9.28 11.16 14.41
CA ARG A 238 -8.80 11.47 13.06
C ARG A 238 -8.64 10.19 12.25
N VAL A 239 -8.92 10.27 10.95
CA VAL A 239 -8.68 9.17 10.01
C VAL A 239 -7.90 9.71 8.83
N ASP A 240 -6.71 9.21 8.59
CA ASP A 240 -5.93 9.43 7.37
C ASP A 240 -5.97 8.17 6.49
N VAL A 241 -5.52 8.28 5.25
CA VAL A 241 -5.41 7.18 4.30
C VAL A 241 -4.01 7.14 3.72
N TYR A 242 -3.32 6.02 3.87
CA TYR A 242 -2.03 5.77 3.27
C TYR A 242 -2.22 4.76 2.14
N CYS A 243 -1.86 5.13 0.92
CA CYS A 243 -1.89 4.19 -0.20
C CYS A 243 -0.67 4.37 -1.10
N LEU A 244 -0.38 3.37 -1.92
CA LEU A 244 0.74 3.45 -2.86
C LEU A 244 0.48 4.52 -3.91
N ALA A 245 -0.72 4.50 -4.50
CA ALA A 245 -1.01 5.34 -5.65
C ALA A 245 -2.39 6.00 -5.62
N ARG A 246 -2.49 7.15 -6.27
CA ARG A 246 -3.74 7.84 -6.57
C ARG A 246 -4.03 7.82 -8.08
N THR A 247 -5.23 7.42 -8.47
CA THR A 247 -5.68 7.56 -9.88
C THR A 247 -6.03 9.02 -10.22
N PRO A 248 -5.94 9.44 -11.49
CA PRO A 248 -6.55 10.70 -11.91
C PRO A 248 -8.06 10.73 -11.62
N ALA A 249 -8.66 11.91 -11.78
CA ALA A 249 -10.12 12.02 -11.78
C ALA A 249 -10.66 11.12 -12.90
N PRO A 250 -11.76 10.38 -12.68
CA PRO A 250 -12.46 9.76 -13.79
C PRO A 250 -12.93 10.86 -14.75
N ASP A 251 -12.70 10.66 -16.04
CA ASP A 251 -13.25 11.48 -17.11
C ASP A 251 -14.79 11.57 -17.04
#